data_AF-A0A6L7A6G8-F1
#
_entry.id   AF-A0A6L7A6G8-F1
#
_cell.length_a   1.000
_cell.length_b   1.000
_cell.length_c   1.000
_cell.angle_alpha   90.00
_cell.angle_beta   90.00
_cell.angle_gamma   90.00
#
_symmetry.space_group_name_H-M   'P 1'
#
loop_
_entity.id
_entity.type
_entity.pdbx_description
1 polymer ?
#
loop_
_entity_poly.entity_id
_entity_poly.type
_entity_poly.pdbx_seq_one_letter_code
_entity_poly.pdbx_strand_id
1 'polypeptide(L)' 'MIRKAFVMQVNPDAHEEYQRRHNPIWPELEAVLKSHGAHNYAIYLDKARNLLFATVEIESE' A
#
# COMPACT_ATOMS: atom_id res chain seq x y z
N MET A 1 16.65 -6.63 -4.58
CA MET A 1 15.47 -5.74 -4.51
C MET A 1 15.84 -4.51 -3.69
N ILE A 2 15.38 -3.33 -4.11
CA ILE A 2 15.54 -2.04 -3.44
C ILE A 2 14.37 -1.88 -2.47
N ARG A 3 14.65 -1.61 -1.19
CA ARG A 3 13.59 -1.33 -0.21
C ARG A 3 13.18 0.13 -0.30
N LYS A 4 11.89 0.39 -0.49
CA LYS A 4 11.30 1.73 -0.42
C LYS A 4 10.25 1.79 0.67
N ALA A 5 10.22 2.92 1.37
CA ALA A 5 9.18 3.25 2.33
C ALA A 5 8.69 4.67 2.07
N PHE A 6 7.40 4.90 2.29
CA PHE A 6 6.76 6.19 2.11
C PHE A 6 5.54 6.30 3.01
N VAL A 7 5.07 7.53 3.19
CA VAL A 7 3.90 7.84 4.03
C VAL A 7 2.83 8.54 3.20
N MET A 8 1.59 8.14 3.40
CA MET A 8 0.40 8.76 2.84
C MET A 8 -0.56 9.15 3.97
N GLN A 9 -1.65 9.81 3.61
CA GLN A 9 -2.75 10.15 4.52
C GLN A 9 -4.04 9.46 4.06
N VAL A 10 -4.93 9.20 5.01
CA VAL A 10 -6.29 8.73 4.76
C VAL A 10 -7.26 9.68 5.47
N ASN A 11 -8.46 9.85 4.93
CA ASN A 11 -9.46 10.67 5.61
C ASN A 11 -9.86 10.01 6.95
N PRO A 12 -10.07 10.78 8.03
CA PRO A 12 -10.35 10.22 9.36
C PRO A 12 -11.60 9.33 9.40
N ASP A 13 -12.59 9.60 8.55
CA ASP A 13 -13.86 8.87 8.43
C ASP A 13 -13.79 7.67 7.46
N ALA A 14 -12.65 7.45 6.80
CA ALA A 14 -12.50 6.47 5.72
C ALA A 14 -11.57 5.28 6.07
N HIS A 15 -11.18 5.10 7.33
CA HIS A 15 -10.23 4.05 7.73
C HIS A 15 -10.69 2.63 7.37
N GLU A 16 -11.93 2.28 7.70
CA GLU A 16 -12.50 0.96 7.40
C GLU A 16 -12.68 0.75 5.89
N GLU A 17 -13.20 1.76 5.20
CA GLU A 17 -13.40 1.72 3.76
C GLU A 17 -12.07 1.59 3.00
N TYR A 18 -11.01 2.25 3.47
CA TYR A 18 -9.66 2.08 2.95
C TYR A 18 -9.21 0.64 3.07
N GLN A 19 -9.31 0.03 4.26
CA GLN A 19 -8.94 -1.37 4.46
C GLN A 19 -9.76 -2.31 3.57
N ARG A 20 -11.08 -2.12 3.48
CA ARG A 20 -11.97 -2.93 2.64
C ARG A 20 -11.58 -2.88 1.16
N ARG A 21 -11.24 -1.70 0.63
CA ARG A 21 -10.80 -1.53 -0.78
C ARG A 21 -9.46 -2.19 -1.10
N HIS A 22 -8.66 -2.53 -0.09
CA HIS A 22 -7.39 -3.22 -0.24
C HIS A 22 -7.47 -4.74 0.05
N ASN A 23 -8.67 -5.28 0.31
CA ASN A 23 -8.88 -6.68 0.68
C ASN A 23 -10.04 -7.33 -0.12
N PRO A 24 -9.77 -7.79 -1.35
CA PRO A 24 -8.56 -7.59 -2.14
C PRO A 24 -8.60 -6.27 -2.93
N ILE A 25 -7.44 -5.86 -3.44
CA ILE A 25 -7.38 -4.88 -4.53
C ILE A 25 -7.87 -5.50 -5.85
N TRP A 26 -8.00 -4.70 -6.90
CA TRP A 26 -8.34 -5.20 -8.22
C TRP A 26 -7.28 -6.18 -8.76
N PRO A 27 -7.68 -7.35 -9.31
CA PRO A 27 -6.73 -8.34 -9.83
C PRO A 27 -5.77 -7.78 -10.89
N GLU A 28 -6.25 -6.89 -11.77
CA GLU A 28 -5.44 -6.24 -12.79
C GLU A 28 -4.39 -5.30 -12.20
N LEU A 29 -4.70 -4.63 -11.08
CA LEU A 29 -3.74 -3.78 -10.37
C LEU A 29 -2.67 -4.63 -9.68
N GLU A 30 -3.06 -5.73 -9.05
CA GLU A 30 -2.10 -6.68 -8.47
C GLU A 30 -1.14 -7.23 -9.54
N ALA A 31 -1.68 -7.59 -10.71
CA ALA A 31 -0.88 -8.07 -11.83
C ALA A 31 0.11 -7.01 -12.33
N VAL A 32 -0.32 -5.75 -12.45
CA VAL A 32 0.55 -4.63 -12.85
C VAL A 32 1.66 -4.38 -11.82
N LEU A 33 1.35 -4.39 -10.53
CA LEU A 33 2.36 -4.20 -9.47
C LEU A 33 3.44 -5.30 -9.53
N LYS A 34 3.02 -6.57 -9.64
CA LYS A 34 3.94 -7.70 -9.76
C LYS A 34 4.76 -7.64 -11.06
N SER A 35 4.15 -7.29 -12.20
CA SER A 35 4.87 -7.20 -13.48
C SER A 35 5.91 -6.09 -13.51
N HIS A 36 5.74 -5.05 -12.69
CA HIS A 36 6.72 -3.98 -12.48
C HIS A 36 7.67 -4.27 -11.30
N GLY A 37 7.69 -5.51 -10.82
CA GLY A 37 8.67 -5.98 -9.83
C GLY A 37 8.43 -5.47 -8.42
N ALA A 38 7.19 -5.12 -8.03
CA ALA A 38 6.86 -4.86 -6.64
C ALA A 38 6.58 -6.16 -5.86
N HIS A 39 7.25 -6.30 -4.73
CA HIS A 39 7.23 -7.45 -3.84
C HIS A 39 7.01 -6.99 -2.41
N ASN A 40 6.44 -7.88 -1.58
CA ASN A 40 6.29 -7.66 -0.14
C ASN A 40 5.66 -6.30 0.22
N TYR A 41 4.72 -5.84 -0.62
CA TYR A 41 4.08 -4.53 -0.49
C TYR A 41 3.06 -4.56 0.65
N ALA A 42 3.34 -3.83 1.72
CA ALA A 42 2.48 -3.70 2.89
C ALA A 42 2.17 -2.23 3.20
N ILE A 43 0.95 -1.99 3.69
CA ILE A 43 0.48 -0.66 4.13
C ILE A 43 -0.11 -0.81 5.54
N TYR A 44 0.31 0.05 6.45
CA TYR A 44 -0.05 0.04 7.87
C TYR A 44 -0.73 1.35 8.26
N LEU A 45 -1.84 1.27 8.98
CA LEU A 45 -2.61 2.43 9.44
C LEU A 45 -2.17 2.87 10.85
N ASP A 46 -1.77 4.13 10.98
CA ASP A 46 -1.75 4.86 12.24
C ASP A 46 -3.09 5.58 12.43
N LYS A 47 -3.99 4.95 13.19
CA LYS A 47 -5.35 5.46 13.43
C LYS A 47 -5.37 6.81 14.16
N ALA A 48 -4.36 7.12 14.98
CA ALA A 48 -4.35 8.35 15.76
C ALA A 48 -3.94 9.56 14.91
N ARG A 49 -3.14 9.33 13.87
CA ARG A 49 -2.58 10.39 13.00
C ARG A 49 -3.20 10.42 11.60
N ASN A 50 -4.06 9.45 11.28
CA ASN A 50 -4.62 9.21 9.94
C ASN A 50 -3.52 9.06 8.87
N LEU A 51 -2.42 8.41 9.26
CA LEU A 51 -1.27 8.15 8.38
C LEU A 51 -1.26 6.69 7.92
N LEU A 52 -0.83 6.50 6.68
CA LEU A 52 -0.59 5.19 6.09
C LEU A 52 0.91 5.04 5.84
N PHE A 53 1.58 4.22 6.63
CA PHE A 53 2.98 3.86 6.42
C PHE A 53 3.06 2.68 5.46
N ALA A 54 3.73 2.86 4.33
CA ALA A 54 3.87 1.85 3.29
C ALA A 54 5.32 1.42 3.12
N THR A 55 5.52 0.14 2.83
CA THR A 55 6.81 -0.48 2.51
C THR A 55 6.65 -1.38 1.31
N VAL A 56 7.62 -1.36 0.39
CA VAL A 56 7.65 -2.22 -0.79
C VAL A 56 9.08 -2.53 -1.17
N GLU A 57 9.31 -3.76 -1.63
CA GLU A 57 10.56 -4.16 -2.27
C GLU A 57 10.37 -4.09 -3.79
N ILE A 58 11.25 -3.37 -4.50
CA ILE A 58 11.17 -3.23 -5.96
C ILE A 58 12.42 -3.73 -6.67
N GLU A 59 12.29 -4.13 -7.93
CA GLU A 59 13.41 -4.60 -8.74
C GLU A 59 14.22 -3.48 -9.40
N SER A 60 13.58 -2.36 -9.75
CA SER A 60 14.18 -1.22 -10.46
C SER A 60 13.63 0.12 -9.93
N GLU A 61 14.43 1.18 -10.02
CA GLU A 61 14.04 2.58 -9.73
C GLU A 61 14.22 3.48 -10.97
#